data_AF-X0W017-F1
#
_entry.id   AF-X0W017-F1
#
_cell.length_a   1.000
_cell.length_b   1.000
_cell.length_c   1.000
_cell.angle_alpha   90.00
_cell.angle_beta   90.00
_cell.angle_gamma   90.00
#
_symmetry.space_group_name_H-M   'P 1'
#
loop_
_entity.id
_entity.type
_entity.pdbx_description
1 polymer ?
#
loop_
_entity_poly.entity_id
_entity_poly.type
_entity_poly.pdbx_seq_one_letter_code
_entity_poly.pdbx_strand_id
1 'polypeptide(L)'
;MVVVDGATDNTEQIVRHLGFLVVVNKIKRGGGAALRVGYQVALSKNAEIVVTLDADGQHNPEEIERLVTPIVKRQADFVSGS
;
A
#
# COMPACT_ATOMS: atom_id res chain seq x y z
N MET A 1 -4.19 3.11 2.36
CA MET A 1 -5.11 2.24 1.57
C MET A 1 -4.71 0.81 1.82
N VAL A 2 -5.66 -0.12 1.86
CA VAL A 2 -5.39 -1.55 1.99
C VAL A 2 -5.98 -2.28 0.77
N VAL A 3 -5.19 -3.15 0.14
CA VAL A 3 -5.68 -4.06 -0.90
C VAL A 3 -5.85 -5.44 -0.28
N VAL A 4 -7.09 -5.88 -0.16
CA VAL A 4 -7.46 -7.19 0.39
C VAL A 4 -7.56 -8.19 -0.76
N ASP A 5 -6.61 -9.12 -0.84
CA ASP A 5 -6.49 -10.05 -1.97
C ASP A 5 -7.01 -11.45 -1.64
N GLY A 6 -8.32 -11.65 -1.81
CA GLY A 6 -8.97 -12.95 -1.62
C GLY A 6 -9.03 -13.40 -0.16
N ALA A 7 -9.10 -12.48 0.80
CA ALA A 7 -9.26 -12.81 2.21
C ALA A 7 -10.66 -13.40 2.48
N THR A 8 -10.74 -14.39 3.36
CA THR A 8 -11.99 -15.03 3.82
C THR A 8 -12.33 -14.69 5.27
N ASP A 9 -11.53 -13.83 5.90
CA ASP A 9 -11.71 -13.35 7.27
C ASP A 9 -12.33 -11.94 7.29
N ASN A 10 -12.31 -11.31 8.46
CA ASN A 10 -12.94 -10.01 8.67
C ASN A 10 -12.08 -8.81 8.23
N THR A 11 -10.99 -9.02 7.50
CA THR A 11 -10.04 -7.95 7.14
C THR A 11 -10.73 -6.80 6.39
N GLU A 12 -11.58 -7.10 5.40
CA GLU A 12 -12.30 -6.05 4.66
C GLU A 12 -13.16 -5.20 5.60
N GLN A 13 -13.93 -5.85 6.47
CA GLN A 13 -14.88 -5.21 7.39
C GLN A 13 -14.14 -4.29 8.37
N ILE A 14 -13.02 -4.77 8.92
CA ILE A 14 -12.21 -3.99 9.87
C ILE A 14 -11.65 -2.74 9.18
N VAL A 15 -11.07 -2.87 7.99
CA VAL A 15 -10.49 -1.73 7.26
C VAL A 15 -11.57 -0.69 6.93
N ARG A 16 -12.77 -1.13 6.51
CA ARG A 16 -13.91 -0.23 6.26
C ARG A 16 -14.35 0.48 7.53
N HIS A 17 -14.45 -0.23 8.65
CA HIS A 17 -14.87 0.34 9.93
C HIS A 17 -13.89 1.40 10.43
N LEU A 18 -12.60 1.21 10.20
CA LEU A 18 -11.55 2.19 10.51
C LEU A 18 -11.53 3.40 9.55
N GLY A 19 -12.39 3.43 8.54
CA GLY A 19 -12.51 4.55 7.60
C GLY A 19 -11.41 4.62 6.53
N PHE A 20 -10.60 3.57 6.40
CA PHE A 20 -9.55 3.53 5.37
C PHE A 20 -10.11 3.11 4.01
N LEU A 21 -9.49 3.63 2.95
CA LEU A 21 -9.74 3.15 1.60
C LEU A 21 -9.35 1.67 1.48
N VAL A 22 -10.33 0.84 1.13
CA VAL A 22 -10.15 -0.60 0.89
C VAL A 22 -10.45 -0.93 -0.57
N VAL A 23 -9.62 -1.78 -1.16
CA VAL A 23 -9.83 -2.37 -2.49
C VAL A 23 -9.82 -3.89 -2.32
N VAL A 24 -10.81 -4.58 -2.87
CA VAL A 24 -11.02 -6.00 -2.59
C VAL A 24 -10.98 -6.79 -3.89
N ASN A 25 -10.02 -7.70 -3.99
CA ASN A 25 -10.07 -8.76 -4.99
C ASN A 25 -10.84 -9.93 -4.41
N LYS A 26 -11.99 -10.28 -4.99
CA LYS A 26 -12.80 -11.42 -4.53
C LYS A 26 -12.10 -12.78 -4.68
N ILE A 27 -11.14 -12.86 -5.58
CA ILE A 27 -10.35 -14.06 -5.86
C ILE A 27 -8.89 -13.67 -5.65
N LYS A 28 -8.12 -14.48 -4.92
CA LYS A 28 -6.70 -14.26 -4.67
C LYS A 28 -5.93 -14.20 -6.00
N ARG A 29 -5.27 -13.08 -6.29
CA ARG A 29 -4.48 -12.87 -7.52
C ARG A 29 -2.97 -12.77 -7.28
N GLY A 30 -2.56 -12.77 -6.01
CA GLY A 30 -1.17 -12.65 -5.57
C GLY A 30 -0.74 -11.21 -5.29
N GLY A 31 0.34 -11.05 -4.50
CA GLY A 31 0.83 -9.74 -4.04
C GLY A 31 1.16 -8.76 -5.17
N GLY A 32 1.79 -9.24 -6.26
CA GLY A 32 2.08 -8.39 -7.42
C GLY A 32 0.83 -7.85 -8.12
N ALA A 33 -0.26 -8.64 -8.17
CA ALA A 33 -1.54 -8.17 -8.70
C ALA A 33 -2.21 -7.16 -7.76
N ALA A 34 -2.12 -7.39 -6.44
CA ALA A 34 -2.60 -6.45 -5.44
C ALA A 34 -1.87 -5.10 -5.50
N LEU A 35 -0.53 -5.11 -5.63
CA LEU A 35 0.29 -3.91 -5.82
C LEU A 35 -0.11 -3.13 -7.07
N ARG A 36 -0.32 -3.83 -8.21
CA ARG A 36 -0.75 -3.21 -9.46
C ARG A 36 -2.09 -2.46 -9.31
N VAL A 37 -3.05 -3.09 -8.65
CA VAL A 37 -4.35 -2.45 -8.34
C VAL A 37 -4.14 -1.24 -7.43
N GLY A 38 -3.28 -1.36 -6.42
CA GLY A 38 -2.90 -0.26 -5.55
C GLY A 38 -2.33 0.94 -6.33
N TYR A 39 -1.40 0.71 -7.25
CA TYR A 39 -0.85 1.76 -8.10
C TYR A 39 -1.91 2.43 -8.97
N GLN A 40 -2.83 1.68 -9.58
CA GLN A 40 -3.92 2.25 -10.37
C GLN A 40 -4.83 3.18 -9.55
N VAL A 41 -5.12 2.80 -8.31
CA VAL A 41 -5.95 3.60 -7.40
C VAL A 41 -5.20 4.82 -6.87
N ALA A 42 -3.90 4.70 -6.61
CA ALA A 42 -3.06 5.83 -6.23
C ALA A 42 -2.98 6.87 -7.38
N LEU A 43 -2.75 6.40 -8.61
CA LEU A 43 -2.73 7.25 -9.80
C LEU A 43 -4.07 7.95 -10.05
N SER A 44 -5.20 7.24 -9.91
CA SER A 44 -6.54 7.87 -10.08
C SER A 44 -6.87 8.92 -9.02
N LYS A 45 -6.12 8.93 -7.91
CA LYS A 45 -6.19 9.94 -6.85
C LYS A 45 -5.11 11.02 -6.95
N ASN A 46 -4.34 11.06 -8.05
CA ASN A 46 -3.23 11.98 -8.26
C ASN A 46 -2.17 11.91 -7.15
N ALA A 47 -1.88 10.70 -6.63
CA ALA A 47 -0.81 10.52 -5.66
C ALA A 47 0.56 10.85 -6.29
N GLU A 48 1.33 11.73 -5.64
CA GLU A 48 2.68 12.10 -6.09
C GLU A 48 3.75 11.10 -5.65
N ILE A 49 3.55 10.46 -4.49
CA ILE A 49 4.46 9.48 -3.90
C ILE A 49 3.64 8.27 -3.46
N VAL A 50 4.11 7.07 -3.80
CA VAL A 50 3.51 5.81 -3.34
C VAL A 50 4.51 5.06 -2.50
N VAL A 51 4.08 4.64 -1.31
CA VAL A 51 4.84 3.76 -0.41
C VAL A 51 4.09 2.44 -0.30
N THR A 52 4.82 1.34 -0.47
CA THR A 52 4.29 -0.02 -0.34
C THR A 52 4.86 -0.67 0.91
N LEU A 53 4.01 -1.35 1.66
CA LEU A 53 4.37 -2.02 2.91
C LEU A 53 3.56 -3.31 3.04
N ASP A 54 4.21 -4.40 3.43
CA ASP A 54 3.53 -5.65 3.76
C ASP A 54 2.83 -5.55 5.12
N ALA A 55 1.71 -6.25 5.28
CA ALA A 55 0.83 -6.17 6.45
C ALA A 55 1.16 -7.19 7.56
N ASP A 56 2.31 -7.85 7.49
CA ASP A 56 2.73 -8.90 8.43
C ASP A 56 3.52 -8.38 9.64
N GLY A 57 3.79 -7.07 9.67
CA GLY A 57 4.53 -6.41 10.75
C GLY A 57 6.04 -6.57 10.69
N GLN A 58 6.60 -7.14 9.60
CA GLN A 58 8.06 -7.25 9.45
C GLN A 58 8.74 -5.90 9.18
N HIS A 59 7.97 -4.92 8.70
CA HIS A 59 8.48 -3.60 8.36
C HIS A 59 7.98 -2.55 9.35
N ASN A 60 8.89 -1.70 9.85
CA ASN A 60 8.54 -0.61 10.77
C ASN A 60 7.94 0.58 10.01
N PRO A 61 6.65 0.96 10.21
CA PRO A 61 6.05 2.12 9.55
C PRO A 61 6.71 3.46 9.92
N GLU A 62 7.39 3.54 11.07
CA GLU A 62 8.10 4.76 11.48
C GLU A 62 9.28 5.09 10.54
N GLU A 63 9.75 4.14 9.73
CA GLU A 63 10.81 4.38 8.75
C GLU A 63 10.32 5.03 7.44
N ILE A 64 9.01 5.16 7.24
CA ILE A 64 8.44 5.70 5.99
C ILE A 64 8.96 7.12 5.72
N GLU A 65 9.08 7.97 6.75
CA GLU A 65 9.60 9.33 6.59
C GLU A 65 11.03 9.34 6.05
N ARG A 66 11.87 8.44 6.56
CA ARG A 66 13.26 8.26 6.10
C ARG A 66 13.32 7.82 4.64
N LEU A 67 12.43 6.91 4.23
CA LEU A 67 12.37 6.39 2.86
C LEU A 67 11.80 7.40 1.86
N VAL A 68 10.84 8.22 2.28
CA VAL A 68 10.17 9.21 1.41
C VAL A 68 10.99 10.50 1.26
N THR A 69 11.82 10.84 2.25
CA THR A 69 12.62 12.09 2.25
C THR A 69 13.46 12.30 0.98
N PRO A 70 14.22 11.30 0.46
CA PRO A 70 14.98 11.47 -0.79
C PRO A 70 14.09 11.79 -2.00
N ILE A 71 12.87 11.24 -2.06
CA ILE A 71 11.91 11.50 -3.14
C ILE A 71 11.40 12.93 -3.04
N VAL A 72 10.98 13.38 -1.85
CA VAL A 72 10.51 14.76 -1.60
C VAL A 72 11.59 15.78 -1.94
N LYS A 73 12.85 15.51 -1.59
CA LYS A 73 13.99 16.37 -1.89
C LYS A 73 14.47 16.28 -3.34
N ARG A 74 13.80 15.49 -4.19
CA ARG A 74 14.18 15.23 -5.59
C ARG A 74 15.61 14.72 -5.75
N GLN A 75 16.05 13.89 -4.80
CA GLN A 75 17.36 13.26 -4.78
C GLN A 75 17.31 11.82 -5.32
N ALA A 76 16.13 11.21 -5.37
CA ALA A 76 15.90 9.89 -5.93
C ALA A 76 14.47 9.78 -6.51
N ASP A 77 14.30 8.98 -7.56
CA ASP A 77 12.99 8.62 -8.11
C ASP A 77 12.41 7.34 -7.47
N PHE A 78 13.28 6.52 -6.85
CA PHE A 78 12.92 5.26 -6.20
C PHE A 78 13.81 5.02 -4.99
N VAL A 79 13.22 4.55 -3.89
CA VAL A 79 13.92 4.19 -2.65
C VAL A 79 13.41 2.85 -2.16
N SER A 80 14.32 1.97 -1.75
CA SER A 80 14.00 0.67 -1.14
C SER A 80 14.47 0.63 0.31
N GLY A 81 13.63 0.13 1.21
CA GLY A 81 14.07 -0.32 2.52
C GLY A 81 14.93 -1.58 2.38
N SER A 82 15.86 -1.78 3.31
CA SER A 82 16.82 -2.89 3.34
C SER A 82 16.93 -3.50 4.72
#